data_AF-A0A662S382-F1
#
_entry.id   AF-A0A662S382-F1
#
_cell.length_a   1.000
_cell.length_b   1.000
_cell.length_c   1.000
_cell.angle_alpha   90.00
_cell.angle_beta   90.00
_cell.angle_gamma   90.00
#
_symmetry.space_group_name_H-M   'P 1'
#
loop_
_entity.id
_entity.type
_entity.pdbx_description
1 polymer ?
#
loop_
_entity_poly.entity_id
_entity_poly.type
_entity_poly.pdbx_seq_one_letter_code
_entity_poly.pdbx_strand_id
1 'polypeptide(L)'
;MPTLIEGLFGLYYHSMAKTIYVSDVPKREFMFMTFDGTVKRHISFRNLEDLRRYLVTDPPLHAYYSVSLYMNPTAPMDEKGMIRAELLFDIDSTDFNDEVCEKDSLWRCKECGTAGKGVKPRRCPKCGSDRLEVNHWLNERCMELAKMEVRKLVDILSSELDVDIKKIAISYTGNRGFHVRVTEGPLTTLGREERREICFFIMGRDFDPFSLIQITRDGMAVLP
;
A
#
# COMPACT_ATOMS: atom_id res chain seq x y z
N MET A 1 -15.57 -28.90 7.30
CA MET A 1 -14.61 -29.22 6.24
C MET A 1 -14.27 -27.91 5.54
N PRO A 2 -12.99 -27.60 5.31
CA PRO A 2 -12.60 -26.38 4.60
C PRO A 2 -13.22 -26.36 3.22
N THR A 3 -13.52 -25.16 2.72
CA THR A 3 -14.01 -25.01 1.33
C THR A 3 -12.91 -25.44 0.33
N LEU A 4 -13.28 -25.74 -0.92
CA LEU A 4 -12.29 -26.06 -1.97
C LEU A 4 -11.23 -24.96 -2.08
N ILE A 5 -11.64 -23.69 -2.01
CA ILE A 5 -10.76 -22.53 -2.12
C ILE A 5 -9.82 -22.45 -0.92
N GLU A 6 -10.34 -22.63 0.29
CA GLU A 6 -9.55 -22.63 1.52
C GLU A 6 -8.50 -23.75 1.54
N GLY A 7 -8.86 -24.94 1.05
CA GLY A 7 -7.91 -26.04 0.86
C GLY A 7 -6.78 -25.71 -0.12
N LEU A 8 -7.09 -25.01 -1.22
CA LEU A 8 -6.09 -24.54 -2.17
C LEU A 8 -5.14 -23.50 -1.56
N PHE A 9 -5.63 -22.61 -0.68
CA PHE A 9 -4.78 -21.66 0.04
C PHE A 9 -3.83 -22.38 1.00
N GLY A 10 -4.30 -23.40 1.73
CA GLY A 10 -3.44 -24.23 2.58
C GLY A 10 -2.31 -24.90 1.79
N LEU A 11 -2.63 -25.46 0.61
CA LEU A 11 -1.63 -26.04 -0.31
C LEU A 11 -0.64 -25.01 -0.85
N TYR A 12 -1.11 -23.81 -1.18
CA TYR A 12 -0.26 -22.70 -1.60
C TYR A 12 0.72 -22.30 -0.49
N TYR A 13 0.22 -22.06 0.73
CA TYR A 13 1.07 -21.71 1.87
C TYR A 13 2.08 -22.80 2.22
N HIS A 14 1.70 -24.06 2.06
CA HIS A 14 2.62 -25.19 2.23
C HIS A 14 3.73 -25.17 1.18
N SER A 15 3.35 -25.09 -0.09
CA SER A 15 4.29 -25.14 -1.23
C SER A 15 5.22 -23.92 -1.26
N MET A 16 4.72 -22.76 -0.89
CA MET A 16 5.45 -21.48 -0.89
C MET A 16 6.06 -21.13 0.47
N ALA A 17 6.02 -22.01 1.47
CA ALA A 17 6.46 -21.71 2.82
C ALA A 17 7.85 -21.07 2.87
N LYS A 18 8.79 -21.55 2.06
CA LYS A 18 10.18 -21.06 2.00
C LYS A 18 10.31 -19.62 1.47
N THR A 19 9.37 -19.14 0.66
CA THR A 19 9.38 -17.77 0.11
C THR A 19 8.70 -16.77 1.03
N ILE A 20 7.93 -17.23 2.02
CA ILE A 20 7.30 -16.38 3.03
C ILE A 20 8.40 -15.88 3.97
N TYR A 21 8.62 -14.56 3.97
CA TYR A 21 9.62 -13.90 4.79
C TYR A 21 9.03 -12.68 5.49
N VAL A 22 9.30 -12.58 6.79
CA VAL A 22 8.96 -11.44 7.63
C VAL A 22 10.11 -11.25 8.61
N SER A 23 10.69 -10.05 8.68
CA SER A 23 11.71 -9.71 9.67
C SER A 23 11.09 -9.47 11.04
N ASP A 24 11.84 -9.61 12.13
CA ASP A 24 11.39 -9.24 13.49
C ASP A 24 10.03 -9.85 13.91
N VAL A 25 9.71 -11.07 13.46
CA VAL A 25 8.41 -11.74 13.70
C VAL A 25 7.90 -11.60 15.15
N PRO A 26 8.72 -11.80 16.21
CA PRO A 26 8.25 -11.71 17.59
C PRO A 26 7.80 -10.31 18.04
N LYS A 27 8.21 -9.27 17.31
CA LYS A 27 7.90 -7.86 17.62
C LYS A 27 6.76 -7.33 16.75
N ARG A 28 6.19 -8.15 15.86
CA ARG A 28 5.11 -7.73 14.96
C ARG A 28 3.77 -8.23 15.45
N GLU A 29 2.75 -7.39 15.25
CA GLU A 29 1.36 -7.82 15.31
C GLU A 29 0.97 -8.36 13.93
N PHE A 30 0.24 -9.46 13.91
CA PHE A 30 -0.37 -10.04 12.73
C PHE A 30 -1.88 -9.87 12.78
N MET A 31 -2.45 -9.59 11.60
CA MET A 31 -3.89 -9.57 11.39
C MET A 31 -4.23 -10.54 10.25
N PHE A 32 -5.25 -11.34 10.46
CA PHE A 32 -5.77 -12.28 9.48
C PHE A 32 -7.25 -12.06 9.28
N MET A 33 -7.71 -12.17 8.03
CA MET A 33 -9.13 -12.28 7.72
C MET A 33 -9.39 -13.68 7.17
N THR A 34 -10.37 -14.37 7.75
CA THR A 34 -10.80 -15.71 7.33
C THR A 34 -11.81 -15.63 6.18
N PHE A 35 -12.09 -16.77 5.53
CA PHE A 35 -13.01 -16.85 4.39
C PHE A 35 -14.47 -16.52 4.74
N ASP A 36 -14.85 -16.63 6.02
CA ASP A 36 -16.16 -16.22 6.53
C ASP A 36 -16.25 -14.72 6.87
N GLY A 37 -15.16 -13.96 6.66
CA GLY A 37 -15.07 -12.53 6.96
C GLY A 37 -14.66 -12.21 8.40
N THR A 38 -14.38 -13.20 9.25
CA THR A 38 -13.89 -12.94 10.61
C THR A 38 -12.49 -12.32 10.59
N VAL A 39 -12.30 -11.24 11.35
CA VAL A 39 -11.01 -10.57 11.49
C VAL A 39 -10.37 -10.98 12.83
N LYS A 40 -9.18 -11.58 12.76
CA LYS A 40 -8.34 -11.94 13.91
C LYS A 40 -7.18 -10.95 14.01
N ARG A 41 -7.00 -10.30 15.17
CA ARG A 41 -5.92 -9.31 15.45
C ARG A 41 -5.26 -9.60 16.78
N HIS A 42 -4.25 -8.81 17.17
CA HIS A 42 -3.47 -9.00 18.40
C HIS A 42 -2.76 -10.37 18.43
N ILE A 43 -2.37 -10.89 17.26
CA ILE A 43 -1.66 -12.15 17.13
C ILE A 43 -0.17 -11.86 16.97
N SER A 44 0.68 -12.67 17.61
CA SER A 44 2.13 -12.67 17.37
C SER A 44 2.64 -14.10 17.28
N PHE A 45 3.82 -14.27 16.69
CA PHE A 45 4.47 -15.57 16.57
C PHE A 45 5.88 -15.51 17.14
N ARG A 46 6.35 -16.62 17.71
CA ARG A 46 7.70 -16.69 18.30
C ARG A 46 8.81 -16.64 17.25
N ASN A 47 8.52 -17.03 16.02
CA ASN A 47 9.45 -17.05 14.90
C ASN A 47 8.70 -17.25 13.58
N LEU A 48 9.45 -17.17 12.48
CA LEU A 48 8.93 -17.31 11.12
C LEU A 48 8.33 -18.70 10.85
N GLU A 49 8.85 -19.75 11.48
CA GLU A 49 8.36 -21.12 11.29
C GLU A 49 6.98 -21.34 11.93
N ASP A 50 6.75 -20.77 13.12
CA ASP A 50 5.43 -20.78 13.75
C ASP A 50 4.39 -20.03 12.90
N LEU A 51 4.77 -18.89 12.28
CA LEU A 51 3.90 -18.19 11.32
C LEU A 51 3.59 -19.06 10.09
N ARG A 52 4.60 -19.69 9.49
CA ARG A 52 4.40 -20.56 8.31
C ARG A 52 3.48 -21.73 8.63
N ARG A 53 3.67 -22.38 9.79
CA ARG A 53 2.80 -23.46 10.25
C ARG A 53 1.36 -22.98 10.45
N TYR A 54 1.17 -21.79 11.02
CA TYR A 54 -0.15 -21.19 11.18
C TYR A 54 -0.86 -20.99 9.84
N LEU A 55 -0.18 -20.40 8.85
CA LEU A 55 -0.73 -20.14 7.51
C LEU A 55 -1.14 -21.41 6.75
N VAL A 56 -0.50 -22.55 7.04
CA VAL A 56 -0.89 -23.86 6.48
C VAL A 56 -2.09 -24.46 7.23
N THR A 57 -2.13 -24.30 8.55
CA THR A 57 -3.13 -24.95 9.42
C THR A 57 -4.48 -24.22 9.40
N ASP A 58 -4.44 -22.89 9.38
CA ASP A 58 -5.60 -22.00 9.37
C ASP A 58 -5.39 -20.95 8.26
N PRO A 59 -5.48 -21.37 6.98
CA PRO A 59 -5.16 -20.51 5.85
C PRO A 59 -6.10 -19.29 5.78
N PRO A 60 -5.58 -18.07 5.91
CA PRO A 60 -6.42 -16.88 5.85
C PRO A 60 -6.76 -16.50 4.42
N LEU A 61 -7.89 -15.82 4.22
CA LEU A 61 -8.21 -15.14 2.97
C LEU A 61 -7.26 -13.96 2.74
N HIS A 62 -6.99 -13.16 3.79
CA HIS A 62 -6.00 -12.08 3.77
C HIS A 62 -5.10 -12.13 5.00
N ALA A 63 -3.80 -11.87 4.80
CA ALA A 63 -2.79 -11.87 5.85
C ALA A 63 -2.01 -10.55 5.85
N TYR A 64 -1.89 -9.94 7.01
CA TYR A 64 -1.20 -8.68 7.22
C TYR A 64 -0.31 -8.76 8.45
N TYR A 65 0.71 -7.91 8.50
CA TYR A 65 1.48 -7.66 9.71
C TYR A 65 1.76 -6.17 9.86
N SER A 66 1.99 -5.74 11.09
CA SER A 66 2.25 -4.34 11.41
C SER A 66 3.57 -3.85 10.81
N VAL A 67 3.55 -2.66 10.19
CA VAL A 67 4.79 -1.93 9.85
C VAL A 67 5.54 -1.45 11.10
N SER A 68 4.82 -1.38 12.23
CA SER A 68 5.38 -1.09 13.54
C SER A 68 5.95 -2.35 14.20
N LEU A 69 7.02 -2.15 14.98
CA LEU A 69 7.55 -3.12 15.92
C LEU A 69 7.17 -2.70 17.33
N TYR A 70 6.73 -3.66 18.14
CA TYR A 70 6.22 -3.45 19.49
C TYR A 70 6.99 -4.28 20.50
N MET A 71 7.04 -3.79 21.74
CA MET A 71 7.52 -4.57 22.89
C MET A 71 6.52 -5.67 23.26
N ASN A 72 5.22 -5.38 23.18
CA ASN A 72 4.13 -6.33 23.44
C ASN A 72 3.11 -6.31 22.29
N PRO A 73 3.33 -7.06 21.19
CA PRO A 73 2.49 -6.95 19.99
C PRO A 73 1.04 -7.42 20.18
N THR A 74 0.76 -8.25 21.19
CA THR A 74 -0.58 -8.77 21.48
C THR A 74 -1.37 -7.87 22.44
N ALA A 75 -0.74 -6.87 23.04
CA ALA A 75 -1.42 -5.95 23.95
C ALA A 75 -2.41 -5.01 23.25
N PRO A 76 -3.31 -4.36 24.01
CA PRO A 76 -4.03 -3.17 23.58
C PRO A 76 -3.06 -2.04 23.18
N MET A 77 -3.51 -1.11 22.32
CA MET A 77 -2.65 -0.12 21.67
C MET A 77 -1.77 0.67 22.66
N ASP A 78 -2.37 1.11 23.75
CA ASP A 78 -1.77 1.97 24.78
C ASP A 78 -0.64 1.25 25.54
N GLU A 79 -0.66 -0.09 25.54
CA GLU A 79 0.26 -0.96 26.24
C GLU A 79 1.25 -1.69 25.31
N LYS A 80 1.11 -1.55 23.98
CA LYS A 80 1.99 -2.25 23.01
C LYS A 80 3.46 -1.83 23.13
N GLY A 81 3.72 -0.59 23.53
CA GLY A 81 5.07 -0.02 23.60
C GLY A 81 5.76 -0.05 22.23
N MET A 82 5.38 0.85 21.33
CA MET A 82 5.97 0.93 19.98
C MET A 82 7.47 1.25 20.07
N ILE A 83 8.28 0.40 19.44
CA ILE A 83 9.75 0.55 19.37
C ILE A 83 10.12 1.48 18.21
N ARG A 84 9.59 1.18 17.02
CA ARG A 84 9.79 1.92 15.77
C ARG A 84 8.74 1.48 14.74
N ALA A 85 8.60 2.22 13.64
CA ALA A 85 7.75 1.83 12.53
C ALA A 85 8.43 2.08 11.19
N GLU A 86 8.36 1.09 10.29
CA GLU A 86 8.83 1.26 8.91
C GLU A 86 8.13 2.45 8.26
N LEU A 87 8.84 3.15 7.37
CA LEU A 87 8.22 4.19 6.54
C LEU A 87 7.58 3.51 5.34
N LEU A 88 6.25 3.47 5.29
CA LEU A 88 5.47 2.81 4.25
C LEU A 88 4.86 3.85 3.31
N PHE A 89 5.01 3.61 2.01
CA PHE A 89 4.27 4.27 0.94
C PHE A 89 3.45 3.22 0.19
N ASP A 90 2.19 3.52 -0.06
CA ASP A 90 1.28 2.70 -0.85
C ASP A 90 0.99 3.41 -2.17
N ILE A 91 1.28 2.74 -3.28
CA ILE A 91 1.09 3.25 -4.63
C ILE A 91 -0.01 2.41 -5.28
N ASP A 92 -1.25 2.90 -5.29
CA ASP A 92 -2.38 2.24 -5.99
C ASP A 92 -2.62 2.89 -7.35
N SER A 93 -2.70 2.06 -8.39
CA SER A 93 -2.97 2.53 -9.74
C SER A 93 -4.33 3.18 -9.94
N THR A 94 -5.27 2.97 -9.02
CA THR A 94 -6.57 3.67 -9.07
C THR A 94 -6.46 5.18 -8.89
N ASP A 95 -5.38 5.65 -8.26
CA ASP A 95 -5.19 7.07 -7.99
C ASP A 95 -4.75 7.85 -9.24
N PHE A 96 -4.32 7.16 -10.30
CA PHE A 96 -3.89 7.79 -11.54
C PHE A 96 -5.03 8.24 -12.44
N ASN A 97 -6.23 7.66 -12.28
CA ASN A 97 -7.41 7.97 -13.10
C ASN A 97 -7.10 7.93 -14.63
N ASP A 98 -6.25 7.00 -15.05
CA ASP A 98 -5.78 6.84 -16.43
C ASP A 98 -6.81 6.05 -17.25
N GLU A 99 -7.22 6.59 -18.40
CA GLU A 99 -8.26 6.00 -19.25
C GLU A 99 -7.91 4.61 -19.78
N VAL A 100 -6.62 4.38 -20.07
CA VAL A 100 -6.15 3.10 -20.62
C VAL A 100 -6.06 2.06 -19.51
N CYS A 101 -5.62 2.44 -18.31
CA CYS A 101 -5.68 1.60 -17.12
C CYS A 101 -7.13 1.19 -16.80
N GLU A 102 -8.05 2.15 -16.74
CA GLU A 102 -9.44 1.89 -16.35
C GLU A 102 -10.31 1.38 -17.50
N LYS A 103 -9.77 1.19 -18.70
CA LYS A 103 -10.53 0.85 -19.92
C LYS A 103 -11.46 -0.35 -19.76
N ASP A 104 -11.08 -1.31 -18.92
CA ASP A 104 -11.79 -2.57 -18.67
C ASP A 104 -12.58 -2.58 -17.36
N SER A 105 -12.43 -1.53 -16.54
CA SER A 105 -13.17 -1.37 -15.31
C SER A 105 -14.64 -1.09 -15.55
N LEU A 106 -15.48 -1.52 -14.61
CA LEU A 106 -16.92 -1.31 -14.64
C LEU A 106 -17.31 -0.43 -13.47
N TRP A 107 -18.16 0.56 -13.71
CA TRP A 107 -18.76 1.34 -12.64
C TRP A 107 -20.28 1.18 -12.64
N ARG A 108 -20.88 1.27 -11.45
CA ARG A 108 -22.33 1.20 -11.26
C ARG A 108 -22.78 2.21 -10.22
N CYS A 109 -23.89 2.88 -10.50
CA CYS A 109 -24.57 3.72 -9.53
C CYS A 109 -25.37 2.85 -8.56
N LYS A 110 -25.06 2.98 -7.27
CA LYS A 110 -25.79 2.29 -6.19
C LYS A 110 -27.23 2.79 -6.05
N GLU A 111 -27.52 4.00 -6.52
CA GLU A 111 -28.83 4.65 -6.36
C GLU A 111 -29.82 4.27 -7.47
N CYS A 112 -29.43 4.45 -8.74
CA CYS A 112 -30.34 4.24 -9.88
C CYS A 112 -29.97 3.06 -10.79
N GLY A 113 -28.89 2.34 -10.46
CA GLY A 113 -28.43 1.16 -11.20
C GLY A 113 -27.74 1.44 -12.54
N THR A 114 -27.67 2.69 -13.00
CA THR A 114 -26.91 3.06 -14.21
C THR A 114 -25.47 2.59 -14.09
N ALA A 115 -24.97 1.92 -15.12
CA ALA A 115 -23.62 1.39 -15.17
C ALA A 115 -22.92 1.77 -16.48
N GLY A 116 -21.61 1.69 -16.47
CA GLY A 116 -20.76 1.94 -17.63
C GLY A 116 -19.40 1.28 -17.48
N LYS A 117 -18.60 1.39 -18.55
CA LYS A 117 -17.23 0.88 -18.63
C LYS A 117 -16.26 2.07 -18.67
N GLY A 118 -15.03 1.87 -18.21
CA GLY A 118 -14.00 2.91 -18.21
C GLY A 118 -13.92 3.68 -16.89
N VAL A 119 -13.29 4.85 -16.96
CA VAL A 119 -13.14 5.77 -15.84
C VAL A 119 -14.51 6.13 -15.24
N LYS A 120 -14.62 5.99 -13.92
CA LYS A 120 -15.83 6.35 -13.19
C LYS A 120 -16.08 7.86 -13.28
N PRO A 121 -17.29 8.32 -13.65
CA PRO A 121 -17.60 9.74 -13.62
C PRO A 121 -17.65 10.27 -12.19
N ARG A 122 -17.43 11.57 -11.99
CA ARG A 122 -17.53 12.19 -10.65
C ARG A 122 -18.93 12.06 -10.05
N ARG A 123 -19.97 12.09 -10.89
CA ARG A 123 -21.38 11.91 -10.52
C ARG A 123 -22.08 11.04 -11.55
N CYS A 124 -23.12 10.33 -11.13
CA CYS A 124 -23.94 9.52 -12.01
C CYS A 124 -24.57 10.39 -13.10
N PRO A 125 -24.39 10.07 -14.39
CA PRO A 125 -24.94 10.88 -15.49
C PRO A 125 -26.47 10.84 -15.55
N LYS A 126 -27.12 9.86 -14.91
CA LYS A 126 -28.58 9.73 -14.91
C LYS A 126 -29.27 10.42 -13.73
N CYS A 127 -28.74 10.28 -12.51
CA CYS A 127 -29.41 10.76 -11.29
C CYS A 127 -28.61 11.78 -10.47
N GLY A 128 -27.37 12.09 -10.87
CA GLY A 128 -26.51 13.04 -10.15
C GLY A 128 -25.90 12.52 -8.85
N SER A 129 -26.25 11.31 -8.39
CA SER A 129 -25.67 10.68 -7.20
C SER A 129 -24.15 10.48 -7.34
N ASP A 130 -23.42 10.71 -6.27
CA ASP A 130 -21.98 10.42 -6.14
C ASP A 130 -21.69 8.99 -5.65
N ARG A 131 -22.75 8.23 -5.28
CA ARG A 131 -22.68 6.84 -4.80
C ARG A 131 -22.48 5.87 -5.96
N LEU A 132 -21.28 5.87 -6.50
CA LEU A 132 -20.83 5.03 -7.59
C LEU A 132 -19.80 4.02 -7.07
N GLU A 133 -20.04 2.72 -7.33
CA GLU A 133 -19.05 1.66 -7.10
C GLU A 133 -18.29 1.32 -8.38
N VAL A 134 -17.06 0.85 -8.22
CA VAL A 134 -16.22 0.39 -9.33
C VAL A 134 -15.74 -1.01 -9.04
N ASN A 135 -15.83 -1.86 -10.06
CA ASN A 135 -15.05 -3.07 -10.15
C ASN A 135 -13.88 -2.77 -11.08
N HIS A 136 -12.70 -2.58 -10.51
CA HIS A 136 -11.51 -2.21 -11.27
C HIS A 136 -10.93 -3.44 -11.95
N TRP A 137 -10.54 -3.28 -13.22
CA TRP A 137 -9.89 -4.35 -13.97
C TRP A 137 -8.43 -4.03 -14.23
N LEU A 138 -7.58 -5.02 -13.95
CA LEU A 138 -6.14 -4.89 -14.08
C LEU A 138 -5.68 -5.08 -15.51
N ASN A 139 -4.77 -4.20 -15.95
CA ASN A 139 -4.02 -4.39 -17.18
C ASN A 139 -2.58 -3.87 -17.04
N GLU A 140 -1.78 -4.11 -18.07
CA GLU A 140 -0.36 -3.76 -18.08
C GLU A 140 -0.11 -2.26 -17.88
N ARG A 141 -1.01 -1.39 -18.38
CA ARG A 141 -0.89 0.06 -18.23
C ARG A 141 -0.97 0.47 -16.76
N CYS A 142 -1.92 -0.08 -16.00
CA CYS A 142 -2.05 0.18 -14.57
C CYS A 142 -0.74 -0.13 -13.83
N MET A 143 -0.16 -1.29 -14.15
CA MET A 143 1.08 -1.75 -13.52
C MET A 143 2.29 -0.91 -13.92
N GLU A 144 2.39 -0.45 -15.17
CA GLU A 144 3.50 0.38 -15.60
C GLU A 144 3.45 1.77 -14.96
N LEU A 145 2.26 2.37 -14.85
CA LEU A 145 2.10 3.64 -14.12
C LEU A 145 2.56 3.51 -12.67
N ALA A 146 2.12 2.46 -11.97
CA ALA A 146 2.51 2.24 -10.58
C ALA A 146 4.03 2.03 -10.46
N LYS A 147 4.65 1.28 -11.39
CA LYS A 147 6.12 1.11 -11.42
C LYS A 147 6.86 2.42 -11.68
N MET A 148 6.34 3.28 -12.54
CA MET A 148 6.94 4.60 -12.80
C MET A 148 6.98 5.45 -11.52
N GLU A 149 5.89 5.49 -10.76
CA GLU A 149 5.86 6.21 -9.49
C GLU A 149 6.74 5.57 -8.42
N VAL A 150 6.81 4.25 -8.37
CA VAL A 150 7.77 3.54 -7.49
C VAL A 150 9.21 3.93 -7.81
N ARG A 151 9.59 4.04 -9.09
CA ARG A 151 10.95 4.46 -9.47
C ARG A 151 11.27 5.87 -8.98
N LYS A 152 10.38 6.83 -9.24
CA LYS A 152 10.54 8.21 -8.75
C LYS A 152 10.66 8.27 -7.23
N LEU A 153 9.82 7.51 -6.52
CA LEU A 153 9.86 7.45 -5.07
C LEU A 153 11.20 6.87 -4.56
N VAL A 154 11.69 5.79 -5.17
CA VAL A 154 13.00 5.21 -4.82
C VAL A 154 14.12 6.21 -5.08
N ASP A 155 14.07 6.92 -6.19
CA ASP A 155 15.05 7.96 -6.53
C ASP A 155 15.07 9.04 -5.43
N ILE A 156 13.91 9.63 -5.08
CA ILE A 156 13.78 10.64 -4.01
C ILE A 156 14.28 10.10 -2.66
N LEU A 157 13.88 8.88 -2.28
CA LEU A 157 14.30 8.27 -1.01
C LEU A 157 15.84 8.12 -0.96
N SER A 158 16.45 7.75 -2.08
CA SER A 158 17.90 7.51 -2.15
C SER A 158 18.73 8.78 -2.31
N SER A 159 18.32 9.73 -3.16
CA SER A 159 19.09 10.92 -3.48
C SER A 159 18.86 12.06 -2.50
N GLU A 160 17.61 12.28 -2.07
CA GLU A 160 17.23 13.44 -1.25
C GLU A 160 17.14 13.11 0.24
N LEU A 161 16.75 11.88 0.58
CA LEU A 161 16.54 11.43 1.97
C LEU A 161 17.64 10.46 2.47
N ASP A 162 18.69 10.26 1.67
CA ASP A 162 19.89 9.47 1.99
C ASP A 162 19.56 8.04 2.50
N VAL A 163 18.52 7.43 1.93
CA VAL A 163 18.15 6.05 2.24
C VAL A 163 18.96 5.08 1.40
N ASP A 164 19.78 4.25 2.05
CA ASP A 164 20.44 3.11 1.40
C ASP A 164 19.39 2.21 0.74
N ILE A 165 19.53 2.01 -0.58
CA ILE A 165 18.65 1.17 -1.41
C ILE A 165 18.47 -0.23 -0.82
N LYS A 166 19.48 -0.78 -0.13
CA LYS A 166 19.40 -2.11 0.52
C LYS A 166 18.37 -2.15 1.66
N LYS A 167 17.99 -1.00 2.22
CA LYS A 167 16.97 -0.85 3.26
C LYS A 167 15.59 -0.53 2.69
N ILE A 168 15.46 -0.47 1.36
CA ILE A 168 14.18 -0.27 0.67
C ILE A 168 13.64 -1.63 0.24
N ALA A 169 12.48 -1.99 0.79
CA ALA A 169 11.75 -3.18 0.39
C ALA A 169 10.54 -2.79 -0.47
N ILE A 170 10.48 -3.32 -1.68
CA ILE A 170 9.37 -3.13 -2.62
C ILE A 170 8.56 -4.43 -2.67
N SER A 171 7.24 -4.34 -2.59
CA SER A 171 6.36 -5.49 -2.65
C SER A 171 5.14 -5.17 -3.51
N TYR A 172 4.81 -6.06 -4.45
CA TYR A 172 3.54 -6.00 -5.15
C TYR A 172 2.42 -6.32 -4.16
N THR A 173 1.33 -5.54 -4.17
CA THR A 173 0.23 -5.70 -3.20
C THR A 173 -0.62 -6.95 -3.46
N GLY A 174 -0.37 -7.67 -4.55
CA GLY A 174 -1.21 -8.78 -5.01
C GLY A 174 -2.40 -8.33 -5.85
N ASN A 175 -2.58 -7.01 -6.04
CA ASN A 175 -3.71 -6.45 -6.78
C ASN A 175 -3.26 -5.33 -7.74
N ARG A 176 -3.24 -4.07 -7.32
CA ARG A 176 -3.15 -2.93 -8.27
C ARG A 176 -2.03 -1.94 -7.99
N GLY A 177 -1.06 -2.36 -7.19
CA GLY A 177 -0.11 -1.40 -6.65
C GLY A 177 1.12 -2.03 -6.02
N PHE A 178 1.91 -1.16 -5.41
CA PHE A 178 3.13 -1.52 -4.73
C PHE A 178 3.19 -0.87 -3.36
N HIS A 179 3.69 -1.62 -2.39
CA HIS A 179 4.19 -1.07 -1.14
C HIS A 179 5.69 -0.83 -1.26
N VAL A 180 6.14 0.38 -0.94
CA VAL A 180 7.55 0.72 -0.79
C VAL A 180 7.81 1.00 0.68
N ARG A 181 8.76 0.30 1.28
CA ARG A 181 9.05 0.37 2.71
C ARG A 181 10.51 0.66 2.98
N VAL A 182 10.78 1.68 3.78
CA VAL A 182 12.09 1.87 4.41
C VAL A 182 12.11 1.08 5.71
N THR A 183 12.87 -0.02 5.73
CA THR A 183 12.78 -1.03 6.79
C THR A 183 13.64 -0.73 8.00
N GLU A 184 14.66 0.11 7.85
CA GLU A 184 15.68 0.41 8.87
C GLU A 184 16.19 1.85 8.74
N GLY A 185 16.85 2.35 9.79
CA GLY A 185 17.44 3.69 9.83
C GLY A 185 16.60 4.73 10.58
N PRO A 186 17.08 5.98 10.65
CA PRO A 186 16.51 7.03 11.48
C PRO A 186 15.07 7.40 11.08
N LEU A 187 14.71 7.25 9.80
CA LEU A 187 13.34 7.51 9.34
C LEU A 187 12.30 6.58 10.00
N THR A 188 12.72 5.43 10.56
CA THR A 188 11.80 4.49 11.21
C THR A 188 11.37 4.91 12.62
N THR A 189 12.04 5.89 13.23
CA THR A 189 11.68 6.40 14.56
C THR A 189 10.77 7.63 14.50
N LEU A 190 10.47 8.13 13.31
CA LEU A 190 9.63 9.30 13.11
C LEU A 190 8.20 9.06 13.62
N GLY A 191 7.62 10.11 14.21
CA GLY A 191 6.23 10.21 14.59
C GLY A 191 5.33 10.58 13.41
N ARG A 192 4.06 10.85 13.73
CA ARG A 192 3.02 11.11 12.71
C ARG A 192 3.28 12.39 11.92
N GLU A 193 3.63 13.47 12.61
CA GLU A 193 3.79 14.78 11.97
C GLU A 193 5.00 14.80 11.02
N GLU A 194 6.16 14.28 11.44
CA GLU A 194 7.34 14.24 10.56
C GLU A 194 7.11 13.38 9.31
N ARG A 195 6.38 12.27 9.45
CA ARG A 195 5.98 11.44 8.30
C ARG A 195 5.03 12.16 7.35
N ARG A 196 4.17 13.04 7.88
CA ARG A 196 3.31 13.88 7.05
C ARG A 196 4.13 14.86 6.22
N GLU A 197 5.13 15.50 6.83
CA GLU A 197 6.00 16.43 6.11
C GLU A 197 6.80 15.72 5.01
N ILE A 198 7.31 14.50 5.26
CA ILE A 198 7.93 13.67 4.21
C ILE A 198 6.94 13.37 3.07
N CYS A 199 5.70 13.05 3.41
CA CYS A 199 4.66 12.79 2.41
C CYS A 199 4.39 14.04 1.57
N PHE A 200 4.33 15.22 2.18
CA PHE A 200 4.13 16.49 1.48
C PHE A 200 5.29 16.82 0.55
N PHE A 201 6.52 16.65 1.04
CA PHE A 201 7.73 16.81 0.23
C PHE A 201 7.72 15.90 -1.01
N ILE A 202 7.45 14.61 -0.84
CA ILE A 202 7.40 13.63 -1.95
C ILE A 202 6.30 13.97 -2.95
N MET A 203 5.14 14.43 -2.48
CA MET A 203 4.04 14.85 -3.35
C MET A 203 4.26 16.21 -4.00
N GLY A 204 5.33 16.93 -3.65
CA GLY A 204 5.54 18.32 -4.08
C GLY A 204 4.43 19.26 -3.61
N ARG A 205 3.80 18.96 -2.46
CA ARG A 205 2.80 19.87 -1.88
C ARG A 205 3.49 21.16 -1.43
N ASP A 206 2.80 22.27 -1.64
CA ASP A 206 3.26 23.63 -1.33
C ASP A 206 4.49 24.09 -2.14
N PHE A 207 4.87 23.34 -3.17
CA PHE A 207 5.79 23.82 -4.20
C PHE A 207 5.04 24.70 -5.20
N ASP A 208 5.42 25.98 -5.28
CA ASP A 208 4.97 26.88 -6.33
C ASP A 208 6.01 26.95 -7.45
N PRO A 209 5.77 26.36 -8.64
CA PRO A 209 6.71 26.45 -9.76
C PRO A 209 6.99 27.89 -10.19
N PHE A 210 6.05 28.83 -9.97
CA PHE A 210 6.25 30.23 -10.33
C PHE A 210 7.24 30.93 -9.40
N SER A 211 7.49 30.40 -8.20
CA SER A 211 8.57 30.90 -7.32
C SER A 211 9.96 30.71 -7.93
N LEU A 212 10.11 29.78 -8.87
CA LEU A 212 11.35 29.52 -9.61
C LEU A 212 11.42 30.25 -10.96
N ILE A 213 10.43 31.07 -11.32
CA ILE A 213 10.39 31.73 -12.62
C ILE A 213 10.44 33.25 -12.42
N GLN A 214 11.47 33.87 -12.99
CA GLN A 214 11.55 35.33 -13.08
C GLN A 214 11.12 35.79 -14.49
N ILE A 215 10.08 36.62 -14.54
CA ILE A 215 9.68 37.31 -15.77
C ILE A 215 10.46 38.63 -15.82
N THR A 216 11.34 38.76 -16.81
CA THR A 216 12.08 39.99 -17.09
C THR A 216 11.53 40.67 -18.35
N ARG A 217 12.00 41.88 -18.65
CA ARG A 217 11.63 42.58 -19.89
C ARG A 217 12.08 41.84 -21.16
N ASP A 218 13.09 40.98 -21.04
CA ASP A 218 13.70 40.26 -22.17
C ASP A 218 13.21 38.81 -22.28
N GLY A 219 12.33 38.35 -21.38
CA GLY A 219 11.72 37.00 -21.42
C GLY A 219 11.55 36.33 -20.05
N MET A 220 11.15 35.05 -20.06
CA MET A 220 11.09 34.19 -18.87
C MET A 220 12.44 33.52 -18.63
N ALA A 221 12.96 33.62 -17.41
CA ALA A 221 14.14 32.90 -16.95
C ALA A 221 13.79 32.04 -15.73
N VAL A 222 14.39 30.84 -15.65
CA VAL A 222 14.30 29.99 -14.46
C VAL A 222 15.37 30.44 -13.48
N LEU A 223 14.97 30.74 -12.24
CA LEU A 223 15.87 31.04 -11.13
C LEU A 223 16.64 29.77 -10.74
N PRO A 224 17.94 29.89 -10.42
CA PRO A 224 18.76 28.75 -10.01
C PRO A 224 18.28 28.12 -8.69
#